data_AF-P25607-F1
#
_entry.id   AF-P25607-F1
#
_cell.length_a   1.000
_cell.length_b   1.000
_cell.length_c   1.000
_cell.angle_alpha   90.00
_cell.angle_beta   90.00
_cell.angle_gamma   90.00
#
_symmetry.space_group_name_H-M   'P 1'
#
loop_
_entity.id
_entity.type
_entity.pdbx_description
1 polymer ?
#
loop_
_entity_poly.entity_id
_entity_poly.type
_entity_poly.pdbx_seq_one_letter_code
_entity_poly.pdbx_strand_id
1 'polypeptide(L)'
;MILLHAIYTLWVIILLPLLNAEKFVPKVTEAPIETSFNLVSFDDSNTSIRLDGWGVVWISFDAGENWETVKEIEERIFRFTVDPFHGQERGFAFICESPKFYITDDRGESWRALTIPSSEEYLDGDCFITTHPRNKELLIANCYSYMIDADVLYDPSEIYLSNDGNPFLKLNLPWKRKKTTI
;
A
#
# COMPACT_ATOMS: atom_id res chain seq x y z
N MET A 1 40.58 39.64 -15.82
CA MET A 1 39.33 40.35 -16.23
C MET A 1 38.36 39.43 -16.97
N ILE A 2 38.78 38.67 -17.97
CA ILE A 2 37.90 37.76 -18.76
C ILE A 2 37.13 36.75 -17.87
N LEU A 3 37.81 36.10 -16.92
CA LEU A 3 37.19 35.13 -16.02
C LEU A 3 36.06 35.72 -15.15
N LEU A 4 36.24 36.94 -14.65
CA LEU A 4 35.23 37.62 -13.83
C LEU A 4 33.97 37.95 -14.67
N HIS A 5 34.15 38.40 -15.91
CA HIS A 5 33.02 38.65 -16.82
C HIS A 5 32.27 37.36 -17.14
N ALA A 6 32.98 36.24 -17.39
CA ALA A 6 32.36 34.94 -17.65
C ALA A 6 31.51 34.46 -16.45
N ILE A 7 31.99 34.66 -15.22
CA ILE A 7 31.25 34.33 -14.00
C ILE A 7 30.00 35.20 -13.87
N TYR A 8 30.08 36.51 -14.10
CA TYR A 8 28.91 37.39 -14.06
C TYR A 8 27.87 37.02 -15.13
N THR A 9 28.30 36.71 -16.36
CA THR A 9 27.38 36.27 -17.40
C THR A 9 26.69 34.96 -17.04
N LEU A 10 27.41 34.03 -16.40
CA LEU A 10 26.83 32.76 -15.93
C LEU A 10 25.80 33.00 -14.82
N TRP A 11 26.09 33.87 -13.86
CA TRP A 11 25.14 34.25 -12.80
C TRP A 11 23.86 34.88 -13.34
N VAL A 12 23.98 35.78 -14.33
CA VAL A 12 22.82 36.39 -14.98
C VAL A 12 21.98 35.34 -15.70
N ILE A 13 22.61 34.39 -16.41
CA ILE A 13 21.92 33.29 -17.09
C ILE A 13 21.18 32.38 -16.08
N ILE A 14 21.73 32.14 -14.89
CA ILE A 14 21.07 31.33 -13.85
C ILE A 14 19.92 32.09 -13.18
N LEU A 15 20.02 33.42 -13.02
CA LEU A 15 18.99 34.24 -12.36
C LEU A 15 17.85 34.67 -13.30
N LEU A 16 18.09 34.77 -14.60
CA LEU A 16 17.08 35.12 -15.61
C LEU A 16 15.83 34.20 -15.58
N PRO A 17 15.97 32.86 -15.47
CA PRO A 17 14.83 31.98 -15.28
C PRO A 17 14.07 32.26 -13.98
N LEU A 18 14.76 32.57 -12.89
CA LEU A 18 14.13 32.86 -11.59
C LEU A 18 13.30 34.15 -11.61
N LEU A 19 13.68 35.13 -12.42
CA LEU A 19 12.91 36.36 -12.64
C LEU A 19 11.64 36.12 -13.47
N ASN A 20 11.65 35.13 -14.37
CA ASN A 20 10.51 34.81 -15.24
C ASN A 20 9.74 33.57 -14.77
N ALA A 21 10.14 32.96 -13.65
CA ALA A 21 9.43 31.81 -13.10
C ALA A 21 8.07 32.29 -12.60
N GLU A 22 7.00 31.79 -13.21
CA GLU A 22 5.67 31.97 -12.65
C GLU A 22 5.65 31.37 -11.25
N LYS A 23 4.94 32.05 -10.34
CA LYS A 23 4.69 31.51 -9.01
C LYS A 23 3.98 30.17 -9.20
N PHE A 24 4.50 29.11 -8.56
CA PHE A 24 3.83 27.82 -8.55
C PHE A 24 2.40 27.99 -7.98
N VAL A 25 1.40 27.74 -8.82
CA VAL A 25 -0.01 27.65 -8.44
C VAL A 25 -0.47 26.24 -8.77
N PRO A 26 -0.84 25.42 -7.77
CA PRO A 26 -1.29 24.05 -8.04
C PRO A 26 -2.61 24.10 -8.81
N LYS A 27 -2.74 23.25 -9.84
CA LYS A 27 -4.04 22.95 -10.45
C LYS A 27 -4.84 22.16 -9.42
N VAL A 28 -6.03 22.64 -9.08
CA VAL A 28 -6.96 21.96 -8.19
C VAL A 28 -8.14 21.49 -9.01
N THR A 29 -8.44 20.20 -8.93
CA THR A 29 -9.63 19.59 -9.54
C THR A 29 -10.50 19.06 -8.41
N GLU A 30 -11.79 19.34 -8.48
CA GLU A 30 -12.79 18.79 -7.55
C GLU A 30 -13.58 17.70 -8.28
N ALA A 31 -13.73 16.55 -7.64
CA ALA A 31 -14.55 15.45 -8.15
C ALA A 31 -15.66 15.15 -7.14
N PRO A 32 -16.90 14.90 -7.60
CA PRO A 32 -17.98 14.52 -6.71
C PRO A 32 -17.68 13.16 -6.05
N ILE A 33 -18.02 13.07 -4.77
CA ILE A 33 -17.83 11.88 -3.94
C ILE A 33 -19.21 11.46 -3.43
N GLU A 34 -19.59 10.21 -3.69
CA GLU A 34 -20.89 9.68 -3.27
C GLU A 34 -20.85 9.02 -1.88
N THR A 35 -19.69 8.52 -1.47
CA THR A 35 -19.49 7.77 -0.22
C THR A 35 -18.20 8.18 0.46
N SER A 36 -18.03 7.88 1.75
CA SER A 36 -16.72 7.99 2.40
C SER A 36 -15.68 7.18 1.63
N PHE A 37 -14.47 7.70 1.49
CA PHE A 37 -13.41 7.02 0.77
C PHE A 37 -12.10 7.11 1.54
N ASN A 38 -11.22 6.15 1.29
CA ASN A 38 -9.81 6.25 1.63
C ASN A 38 -9.04 6.65 0.36
N LEU A 39 -8.06 7.53 0.48
CA LEU A 39 -7.20 7.97 -0.62
C LEU A 39 -5.75 7.82 -0.18
N VAL A 40 -4.95 7.21 -1.03
CA VAL A 40 -3.49 7.20 -0.89
C VAL A 40 -2.82 7.41 -2.23
N SER A 41 -1.55 7.79 -2.21
CA SER A 41 -0.71 7.94 -3.40
C SER A 41 0.56 7.13 -3.25
N PHE A 42 1.06 6.59 -4.35
CA PHE A 42 2.44 6.08 -4.39
C PHE A 42 3.42 7.24 -4.31
N ASP A 43 4.54 7.00 -3.64
CA ASP A 43 5.57 8.01 -3.39
C ASP A 43 6.07 8.62 -4.70
N ASP A 44 6.25 9.94 -4.70
CA ASP A 44 6.80 10.72 -5.82
C ASP A 44 6.10 10.46 -7.18
N SER A 45 4.80 10.17 -7.17
CA SER A 45 4.03 9.83 -8.37
C SER A 45 2.73 10.63 -8.48
N ASN A 46 2.18 10.64 -9.71
CA ASN A 46 0.81 11.08 -9.96
C ASN A 46 -0.20 9.94 -9.79
N THR A 47 0.23 8.78 -9.27
CA THR A 47 -0.63 7.62 -9.14
C THR A 47 -1.29 7.58 -7.77
N SER A 48 -2.60 7.66 -7.75
CA SER A 48 -3.42 7.63 -6.55
C SER A 48 -4.46 6.53 -6.61
N ILE A 49 -4.70 5.89 -5.47
CA ILE A 49 -5.72 4.88 -5.29
C ILE A 49 -6.79 5.43 -4.36
N ARG A 50 -8.04 5.28 -4.77
CA ARG A 50 -9.24 5.61 -4.00
C ARG A 50 -10.02 4.34 -3.72
N LEU A 51 -10.25 4.06 -2.45
CA LEU A 51 -11.16 3.00 -2.00
C LEU A 51 -12.51 3.64 -1.63
N ASP A 52 -13.58 3.31 -2.35
CA ASP A 52 -14.90 3.85 -2.04
C ASP A 52 -15.60 3.09 -0.89
N GLY A 53 -16.74 3.63 -0.42
CA GLY A 53 -17.49 3.05 0.70
C GLY A 53 -18.09 1.66 0.43
N TRP A 54 -18.06 1.19 -0.82
CA TRP A 54 -18.47 -0.16 -1.20
C TRP A 54 -17.28 -1.10 -1.38
N GLY A 55 -16.06 -0.65 -1.10
CA GLY A 55 -14.83 -1.42 -1.24
C GLY A 55 -14.36 -1.58 -2.70
N VAL A 56 -14.82 -0.75 -3.64
CA VAL A 56 -14.27 -0.72 -5.01
C VAL A 56 -12.97 0.07 -5.02
N VAL A 57 -11.96 -0.50 -5.68
CA VAL A 57 -10.68 0.18 -5.91
C VAL A 57 -10.74 0.96 -7.21
N TRP A 58 -10.53 2.26 -7.09
CA TRP A 58 -10.35 3.18 -8.21
C TRP A 58 -8.90 3.64 -8.25
N ILE A 59 -8.36 3.79 -9.45
CA ILE A 59 -6.99 4.28 -9.67
C ILE A 59 -7.01 5.47 -10.62
N SER A 60 -6.10 6.40 -10.38
CA SER A 60 -5.79 7.53 -11.24
C SER A 60 -4.29 7.55 -11.45
N PHE A 61 -3.84 7.77 -12.69
CA PHE A 61 -2.43 7.94 -13.06
C PHE A 61 -2.04 9.40 -13.34
N ASP A 62 -2.96 10.34 -13.10
CA ASP A 62 -2.86 11.76 -13.45
C ASP A 62 -3.26 12.68 -12.29
N ALA A 63 -2.84 12.32 -11.07
CA ALA A 63 -3.04 13.07 -9.83
C ALA A 63 -4.52 13.33 -9.49
N GLY A 64 -5.38 12.36 -9.83
CA GLY A 64 -6.79 12.35 -9.48
C GLY A 64 -7.69 13.08 -10.49
N GLU A 65 -7.20 13.42 -11.69
CA GLU A 65 -8.01 14.06 -12.73
C GLU A 65 -8.96 13.06 -13.41
N ASN A 66 -8.45 11.88 -13.77
CA ASN A 66 -9.23 10.78 -14.33
C ASN A 66 -9.13 9.54 -13.44
N TRP A 67 -10.25 8.84 -13.26
CA TRP A 67 -10.36 7.66 -12.42
C TRP A 67 -10.96 6.49 -13.19
N GLU A 68 -10.40 5.30 -12.97
CA GLU A 68 -10.94 4.05 -13.48
C GLU A 68 -10.97 2.97 -12.40
N THR A 69 -11.85 1.98 -12.54
CA THR A 69 -11.90 0.83 -11.64
C THR A 69 -10.78 -0.15 -11.99
N VAL A 70 -10.07 -0.65 -10.98
CA VAL A 70 -9.08 -1.73 -11.14
C VAL A 70 -9.82 -3.04 -11.40
N LYS A 71 -9.63 -3.64 -12.59
CA LYS A 71 -10.45 -4.79 -13.04
C LYS A 71 -9.93 -6.13 -12.51
N GLU A 72 -8.66 -6.18 -12.18
CA GLU A 72 -7.96 -7.36 -11.66
C GLU A 72 -8.35 -7.68 -10.21
N ILE A 73 -8.89 -6.69 -9.48
CA ILE A 73 -9.40 -6.85 -8.12
C ILE A 73 -10.90 -7.15 -8.21
N GLU A 74 -11.25 -8.43 -8.02
CA GLU A 74 -12.63 -8.89 -8.17
C GLU A 74 -13.46 -8.74 -6.87
N GLU A 75 -12.80 -8.80 -5.71
CA GLU A 75 -13.45 -8.70 -4.40
C GLU A 75 -13.46 -7.27 -3.83
N ARG A 76 -14.27 -7.08 -2.78
CA ARG A 76 -14.32 -5.83 -2.03
C ARG A 76 -13.11 -5.70 -1.13
N ILE A 77 -12.39 -4.60 -1.29
CA ILE A 77 -11.24 -4.25 -0.46
C ILE A 77 -11.72 -3.50 0.78
N PHE A 78 -11.19 -3.84 1.95
CA PHE A 78 -11.45 -3.10 3.19
C PHE A 78 -10.28 -2.21 3.59
N ARG A 79 -9.07 -2.56 3.16
CA ARG A 79 -7.85 -1.82 3.46
C ARG A 79 -6.92 -1.83 2.26
N PHE A 80 -6.36 -0.67 1.97
CA PHE A 80 -5.25 -0.52 1.05
C PHE A 80 -4.04 0.09 1.78
N THR A 81 -2.84 -0.37 1.44
CA THR A 81 -1.58 0.09 2.05
C THR A 81 -0.51 0.22 0.97
N VAL A 82 0.13 1.39 0.89
CA VAL A 82 1.38 1.58 0.13
C VAL A 82 2.54 1.02 0.96
N ASP A 83 3.46 0.28 0.33
CA ASP A 83 4.61 -0.29 1.03
C ASP A 83 5.51 0.82 1.59
N PRO A 84 5.74 0.92 2.91
CA PRO A 84 6.54 2.00 3.49
C PRO A 84 8.03 1.97 3.10
N PHE A 85 8.53 0.84 2.56
CA PHE A 85 9.92 0.70 2.12
C PHE A 85 10.08 0.71 0.60
N HIS A 86 9.01 0.43 -0.15
CA HIS A 86 8.99 0.34 -1.61
C HIS A 86 7.82 1.15 -2.20
N GLY A 87 7.47 2.27 -1.56
CA GLY A 87 6.21 3.00 -1.77
C GLY A 87 6.12 3.74 -3.10
N GLN A 88 7.22 3.81 -3.86
CA GLN A 88 7.21 4.29 -5.24
C GLN A 88 6.52 3.32 -6.19
N GLU A 89 6.44 2.02 -5.89
CA GLU A 89 5.94 1.01 -6.82
C GLU A 89 4.97 -0.01 -6.20
N ARG A 90 5.11 -0.29 -4.91
CA ARG A 90 4.44 -1.42 -4.29
C ARG A 90 3.29 -1.04 -3.38
N GLY A 91 2.19 -1.78 -3.52
CA GLY A 91 0.99 -1.62 -2.71
C GLY A 91 0.28 -2.95 -2.46
N PHE A 92 -0.53 -2.97 -1.42
CA PHE A 92 -1.29 -4.13 -0.95
C PHE A 92 -2.76 -3.78 -0.77
N ALA A 93 -3.66 -4.60 -1.33
CA ALA A 93 -5.10 -4.46 -1.15
C ALA A 93 -5.66 -5.71 -0.46
N PHE A 94 -6.29 -5.52 0.70
CA PHE A 94 -6.79 -6.60 1.56
C PHE A 94 -8.31 -6.72 1.48
N ILE A 95 -8.82 -7.95 1.37
CA ILE A 95 -10.26 -8.25 1.39
C ILE A 95 -10.70 -8.64 2.80
N CYS A 96 -11.98 -8.44 3.15
CA CYS A 96 -12.48 -8.82 4.49
C CYS A 96 -12.32 -10.33 4.74
N GLU A 97 -12.52 -11.13 3.71
CA GLU A 97 -12.40 -12.60 3.73
C GLU A 97 -10.92 -13.02 3.62
N SER A 98 -10.08 -12.55 4.55
CA SER A 98 -8.71 -13.03 4.76
C SER A 98 -8.66 -14.56 4.71
N PRO A 99 -7.66 -15.20 4.08
CA PRO A 99 -6.28 -14.74 3.92
C PRO A 99 -5.85 -14.33 2.50
N LYS A 100 -6.80 -14.11 1.58
CA LYS A 100 -6.49 -13.60 0.24
C LYS A 100 -6.19 -12.09 0.29
N PHE A 101 -5.27 -11.64 -0.55
CA PHE A 101 -5.00 -10.23 -0.76
C PHE A 101 -4.38 -10.01 -2.15
N TYR A 102 -4.31 -8.76 -2.59
CA TYR A 102 -3.70 -8.38 -3.85
C TYR A 102 -2.44 -7.58 -3.62
N ILE A 103 -1.48 -7.73 -4.52
CA ILE A 103 -0.23 -6.97 -4.56
C ILE A 103 0.00 -6.41 -5.95
N THR A 104 0.47 -5.17 -6.00
CA THR A 104 1.05 -4.54 -7.18
C THR A 104 2.53 -4.25 -6.92
N ASP A 105 3.35 -4.36 -7.97
CA ASP A 105 4.77 -4.00 -7.98
C ASP A 105 5.08 -2.94 -9.06
N ASP A 106 4.04 -2.32 -9.63
CA ASP A 106 4.09 -1.40 -10.77
C ASP A 106 3.12 -0.23 -10.60
N ARG A 107 2.98 0.28 -9.36
CA ARG A 107 2.13 1.42 -9.00
C ARG A 107 0.65 1.21 -9.30
N GLY A 108 0.20 -0.04 -9.30
CA GLY A 108 -1.19 -0.39 -9.56
C GLY A 108 -1.55 -0.50 -11.04
N GLU A 109 -0.57 -0.47 -11.96
CA GLU A 109 -0.79 -0.81 -13.37
C GLU A 109 -1.25 -2.28 -13.53
N SER A 110 -0.73 -3.19 -12.70
CA SER A 110 -1.18 -4.58 -12.62
C SER A 110 -1.24 -5.10 -11.18
N TRP A 111 -2.14 -6.07 -10.98
CA TRP A 111 -2.39 -6.69 -9.67
C TRP A 111 -2.40 -8.19 -9.79
N ARG A 112 -1.84 -8.86 -8.79
CA ARG A 112 -1.92 -10.31 -8.63
C ARG A 112 -2.46 -10.68 -7.27
N ALA A 113 -3.29 -11.72 -7.23
CA ALA A 113 -3.78 -12.29 -5.99
C ALA A 113 -2.73 -13.20 -5.35
N LEU A 114 -2.62 -13.13 -4.03
CA LEU A 114 -1.87 -14.05 -3.18
C LEU A 114 -2.78 -14.55 -2.06
N THR A 115 -2.51 -15.74 -1.55
CA THR A 115 -3.28 -16.35 -0.46
C THR A 115 -2.31 -16.91 0.58
N ILE A 116 -2.45 -16.49 1.84
CA ILE A 116 -1.71 -17.11 2.94
C ILE A 116 -2.44 -18.40 3.34
N PRO A 117 -1.75 -19.54 3.57
CA PRO A 117 -2.39 -20.74 4.07
C PRO A 117 -3.12 -20.46 5.39
N SER A 118 -4.39 -20.87 5.49
CA SER A 118 -5.17 -20.82 6.72
C SER A 118 -5.44 -22.21 7.28
N SER A 119 -5.35 -22.37 8.59
CA SER A 119 -5.91 -23.53 9.31
C SER A 119 -7.45 -23.44 9.38
N GLU A 120 -8.11 -23.75 8.26
CA GLU A 120 -9.54 -24.08 8.01
C GLU A 120 -10.71 -23.31 8.70
N GLU A 121 -10.55 -22.55 9.79
CA GLU A 121 -11.67 -21.90 10.50
C GLU A 121 -11.31 -20.47 10.97
N TYR A 122 -10.89 -19.62 10.03
CA TYR A 122 -10.79 -18.17 10.26
C TYR A 122 -12.13 -17.53 9.87
N LEU A 123 -13.07 -17.41 10.82
CA LEU A 123 -14.33 -16.71 10.53
C LEU A 123 -14.19 -15.18 10.58
N ASP A 124 -13.13 -14.66 11.20
CA ASP A 124 -12.90 -13.22 11.33
C ASP A 124 -11.44 -12.96 11.73
N GLY A 125 -10.56 -12.83 10.74
CA GLY A 125 -9.13 -12.63 10.97
C GLY A 125 -8.54 -11.59 10.03
N ASP A 126 -7.47 -10.92 10.45
CA ASP A 126 -6.76 -9.92 9.66
C ASP A 126 -5.30 -10.34 9.52
N CYS A 127 -4.77 -10.25 8.30
CA CYS A 127 -3.37 -10.53 7.99
C CYS A 127 -2.67 -9.24 7.59
N PHE A 128 -1.59 -8.91 8.28
CA PHE A 128 -0.73 -7.79 7.94
C PHE A 128 0.51 -8.28 7.22
N ILE A 129 0.87 -7.62 6.13
CA ILE A 129 2.13 -7.86 5.42
C ILE A 129 3.17 -6.85 5.88
N THR A 130 4.31 -7.35 6.34
CA THR A 130 5.52 -6.57 6.55
C THR A 130 6.55 -6.96 5.50
N THR A 131 7.19 -5.96 4.90
CA THR A 131 8.20 -6.15 3.87
C THR A 131 9.60 -5.84 4.40
N HIS A 132 10.61 -6.39 3.73
CA HIS A 132 12.00 -6.12 4.07
C HIS A 132 12.52 -4.87 3.33
N PRO A 133 13.19 -3.93 4.01
CA PRO A 133 13.60 -2.65 3.42
C PRO A 133 14.49 -2.77 2.17
N ARG A 134 15.30 -3.83 2.06
CA ARG A 134 16.25 -4.05 0.95
C ARG A 134 15.90 -5.20 0.02
N ASN A 135 15.01 -6.09 0.44
CA ASN A 135 14.68 -7.30 -0.33
C ASN A 135 13.17 -7.33 -0.45
N LYS A 136 12.65 -6.69 -1.48
CA LYS A 136 11.21 -6.58 -1.67
C LYS A 136 10.55 -7.96 -1.76
N GLU A 137 11.22 -8.98 -2.29
CA GLU A 137 10.60 -10.30 -2.41
C GLU A 137 10.33 -10.99 -1.06
N LEU A 138 11.00 -10.56 0.01
CA LEU A 138 10.77 -11.10 1.36
C LEU A 138 9.53 -10.48 2.00
N LEU A 139 8.51 -11.32 2.24
CA LEU A 139 7.25 -10.97 2.89
C LEU A 139 7.11 -11.73 4.22
N ILE A 140 6.76 -11.00 5.28
CA ILE A 140 6.30 -11.59 6.55
C ILE A 140 4.82 -11.30 6.66
N ALA A 141 4.00 -12.34 6.66
CA ALA A 141 2.58 -12.22 6.98
C ALA A 141 2.35 -12.54 8.45
N ASN A 142 1.66 -11.65 9.16
CA ASN A 142 1.21 -11.87 10.53
C ASN A 142 -0.31 -11.86 10.54
N CYS A 143 -0.90 -13.03 10.79
CA CYS A 143 -2.33 -13.26 10.74
C CYS A 143 -2.87 -13.46 12.16
N TYR A 144 -3.80 -12.61 12.54
CA TYR A 144 -4.53 -12.67 13.80
C TYR A 144 -5.90 -13.29 13.56
N SER A 145 -6.42 -14.03 14.54
CA SER A 145 -7.82 -14.48 14.52
C SER A 145 -8.51 -14.24 15.83
N TYR A 146 -9.79 -13.91 15.75
CA TYR A 146 -10.63 -13.90 16.93
C TYR A 146 -11.23 -15.30 17.11
N MET A 147 -10.81 -15.99 18.18
CA MET A 147 -11.54 -17.17 18.65
C MET A 147 -12.45 -16.77 19.80
N ILE A 148 -13.74 -17.08 19.67
CA ILE A 148 -14.71 -17.01 20.78
C ILE A 148 -14.80 -18.42 21.38
N ASP A 149 -14.03 -18.68 22.44
CA ASP A 149 -14.31 -19.80 23.36
C ASP A 149 -14.92 -19.21 24.64
N ALA A 150 -15.81 -19.95 25.30
CA ALA A 150 -16.70 -19.54 26.39
C ALA A 150 -16.07 -18.59 27.44
N ASP A 151 -16.14 -17.27 27.17
CA ASP A 151 -15.61 -16.15 27.96
C ASP A 151 -14.08 -15.88 27.89
N VAL A 152 -13.34 -16.49 26.96
CA VAL A 152 -11.91 -16.19 26.73
C VAL A 152 -11.66 -15.77 25.29
N LEU A 153 -11.44 -14.46 25.10
CA LEU A 153 -10.84 -13.94 23.87
C LEU A 153 -9.40 -14.48 23.77
N TYR A 154 -9.18 -15.36 22.81
CA TYR A 154 -7.85 -15.80 22.43
C TYR A 154 -7.53 -15.28 21.03
N ASP A 155 -6.35 -14.69 20.88
CA ASP A 155 -5.82 -14.20 19.60
C ASP A 155 -4.61 -15.06 19.22
N PRO A 156 -4.81 -16.19 18.50
CA PRO A 156 -3.71 -16.90 17.88
C PRO A 156 -3.13 -16.02 16.77
N SER A 157 -1.92 -15.50 16.99
CA SER A 157 -1.13 -14.95 15.90
C SER A 157 -0.36 -16.07 15.19
N GLU A 158 -0.56 -16.23 13.90
CA GLU A 158 0.25 -17.10 13.04
C GLU A 158 1.15 -16.25 12.15
N ILE A 159 2.44 -16.62 12.09
CA ILE A 159 3.43 -15.89 11.28
C ILE A 159 3.87 -16.77 10.13
N TYR A 160 3.88 -16.20 8.94
CA TYR A 160 4.32 -16.85 7.71
C TYR A 160 5.44 -16.05 7.05
N LEU A 161 6.37 -16.75 6.41
CA LEU A 161 7.44 -16.17 5.61
C LEU A 161 7.30 -16.59 4.15
N SER A 162 7.49 -15.65 3.22
CA SER A 162 7.59 -15.95 1.79
C SER A 162 8.71 -15.13 1.14
N ASN A 163 9.32 -15.66 0.07
CA ASN A 163 10.38 -15.01 -0.70
C ASN A 163 9.91 -14.52 -2.08
N ASP A 164 8.63 -14.61 -2.38
CA ASP A 164 8.00 -14.15 -3.64
C ASP A 164 6.45 -14.05 -3.52
N GLY A 165 5.91 -14.27 -2.32
CA GLY A 165 4.49 -14.42 -2.07
C GLY A 165 3.96 -15.84 -2.30
N ASN A 166 4.77 -16.80 -2.78
CA ASN A 166 4.32 -18.17 -2.98
C ASN A 166 5.45 -19.24 -2.93
N PRO A 167 5.50 -20.13 -1.93
CA PRO A 167 4.52 -20.32 -0.86
C PRO A 167 4.78 -19.39 0.33
N PHE A 168 3.76 -19.23 1.17
CA PHE A 168 3.90 -18.75 2.53
C PHE A 168 4.17 -19.94 3.46
N LEU A 169 5.31 -19.94 4.14
CA LEU A 169 5.73 -20.99 5.07
C LEU A 169 5.46 -20.56 6.50
N LYS A 170 4.68 -21.35 7.23
CA LYS A 170 4.39 -21.11 8.65
C LYS A 170 5.65 -21.20 9.50
N LEU A 171 5.93 -20.17 10.28
CA LEU A 171 7.00 -20.17 11.27
C LEU A 171 6.51 -20.82 12.57
N ASN A 172 7.10 -21.97 12.92
CA ASN A 172 6.83 -22.64 14.19
C ASN A 172 7.63 -21.97 15.31
N LEU A 173 7.01 -21.05 16.04
CA LEU A 173 7.64 -20.40 17.19
C LEU A 173 7.65 -21.35 18.41
N PRO A 174 8.79 -21.52 19.11
CA PRO A 174 8.91 -22.46 20.22
C PRO A 174 8.16 -22.04 21.50
N TRP A 175 7.65 -20.80 21.59
CA TRP A 175 7.00 -20.26 22.77
C TRP A 175 5.49 -20.11 22.53
N LYS A 176 4.66 -21.00 23.10
CA LYS A 176 3.21 -20.74 23.17
C LYS A 176 2.96 -19.63 24.20
N ARG A 177 2.28 -18.54 23.81
CA ARG A 177 1.90 -17.45 24.73
C ARG A 177 1.06 -18.04 25.89
N LYS A 178 1.29 -17.56 27.11
CA LYS A 178 0.44 -17.92 28.26
C LYS A 178 -0.97 -17.35 28.03
N LYS A 179 -1.99 -18.20 28.17
CA LYS A 179 -3.40 -17.76 28.22
C LYS A 179 -3.52 -16.69 29.30
N THR A 180 -4.00 -15.51 28.94
CA THR A 180 -4.31 -14.45 29.92
C THR A 180 -5.80 -14.58 30.21
N THR A 181 -6.14 -15.13 31.38
CA THR A 181 -7.50 -15.08 31.90
C THR A 181 -7.74 -13.66 32.41
N ILE A 182 -8.82 -13.01 31.98
CA ILE A 182 -9.29 -11.73 32.55
C ILE A 182 -9.90 -11.99 33.92
#